data_AF-A0A6M3LTB2-F1
#
_entry.id   AF-A0A6M3LTB2-F1
#
_cell.length_a   1.000
_cell.length_b   1.000
_cell.length_c   1.000
_cell.angle_alpha   90.00
_cell.angle_beta   90.00
_cell.angle_gamma   90.00
#
_symmetry.space_group_name_H-M   'P 1'
#
loop_
_entity.id
_entity.type
_entity.pdbx_description
1 polymer ?
#
loop_
_entity_poly.entity_id
_entity_poly.type
_entity_poly.pdbx_seq_one_letter_code
_entity_poly.pdbx_strand_id
1 'polypeptide(L)' 'MAVTILEALQNAQMNITTGMGFTIAIAKEQLNNAIVLLEKGYGKYEEVEPLLEKYGSVENVPEKPGED' A
#
# COMPACT_ATOMS: atom_id res chain seq x y z
N MET A 1 -14.16 -3.73 3.47
CA MET A 1 -13.32 -3.05 4.47
C MET A 1 -12.02 -2.76 3.77
N ALA A 2 -11.65 -1.49 3.72
CA ALA A 2 -10.37 -1.11 3.17
C ALA A 2 -9.29 -1.22 4.26
N VAL A 3 -8.05 -1.49 3.86
CA VAL A 3 -6.86 -1.47 4.70
C VAL A 3 -6.15 -0.14 4.58
N THR A 4 -5.63 0.32 5.71
CA THR A 4 -4.72 1.47 5.76
C THR A 4 -3.34 1.10 5.20
N ILE A 5 -2.55 2.12 4.85
CA ILE A 5 -1.14 1.95 4.45
C ILE A 5 -0.34 1.20 5.54
N LEU A 6 -0.61 1.48 6.82
CA LEU A 6 0.02 0.77 7.94
C LEU A 6 -0.38 -0.71 7.98
N GLU A 7 -1.66 -1.02 7.80
CA GLU A 7 -2.14 -2.40 7.76
C GLU A 7 -1.60 -3.15 6.54
N ALA A 8 -1.46 -2.49 5.38
CA ALA A 8 -0.80 -3.05 4.20
C ALA A 8 0.65 -3.44 4.51
N LEU A 9 1.41 -2.59 5.21
CA LEU A 9 2.77 -2.92 5.66
C LEU A 9 2.81 -4.08 6.66
N GLN A 10 1.89 -4.10 7.63
CA GLN A 10 1.81 -5.19 8.61
C GLN A 10 1.45 -6.53 7.96
N ASN A 11 0.50 -6.52 7.02
CA ASN A 11 0.12 -7.67 6.21
C ASN A 11 1.28 -8.15 5.34
N ALA A 12 2.01 -7.22 4.71
CA ALA A 12 3.21 -7.54 3.94
C ALA A 12 4.29 -8.18 4.82
N GLN A 13 4.58 -7.59 5.97
CA GLN A 13 5.57 -8.12 6.92
C GLN A 13 5.21 -9.53 7.38
N MET A 14 3.95 -9.76 7.75
CA MET A 14 3.47 -11.08 8.16
C MET A 14 3.69 -12.10 7.03
N ASN A 15 3.19 -11.81 5.83
CA ASN A 15 3.25 -12.73 4.69
C ASN A 15 4.67 -12.94 4.15
N ILE A 16 5.58 -11.98 4.27
CA ILE A 16 7.01 -12.18 3.95
C ILE A 16 7.66 -13.13 4.96
N THR A 17 7.30 -13.01 6.24
CA THR A 17 7.92 -13.77 7.32
C THR A 17 7.40 -15.20 7.41
N THR A 18 6.09 -15.40 7.15
CA THR A 18 5.41 -16.69 7.38
C THR A 18 4.83 -17.32 6.12
N GLY A 19 4.72 -16.56 5.03
CA GLY A 19 4.09 -17.00 3.78
C GLY A 19 4.98 -17.88 2.91
N MET A 20 4.36 -18.51 1.91
CA MET A 20 5.02 -19.35 0.91
C MET A 20 4.39 -19.14 -0.46
N GLY A 21 5.20 -19.17 -1.51
CA GLY A 21 4.74 -19.11 -2.90
C GLY A 21 3.92 -17.85 -3.19
N PHE A 22 2.64 -18.03 -3.54
CA PHE A 22 1.75 -16.94 -3.96
C PHE A 22 1.55 -15.86 -2.89
N THR A 23 1.55 -16.21 -1.59
CA THR A 23 1.38 -15.19 -0.53
C THR A 23 2.56 -14.22 -0.45
N ILE A 24 3.76 -14.64 -0.86
CA ILE A 24 4.94 -13.75 -0.97
C ILE A 24 4.74 -12.73 -2.10
N ALA A 25 4.09 -13.12 -3.21
CA ALA A 25 3.80 -12.20 -4.31
C ALA A 25 2.83 -11.10 -3.87
N ILE A 26 1.74 -11.47 -3.17
CA ILE A 26 0.80 -10.52 -2.57
C ILE A 26 1.54 -9.60 -1.57
N ALA A 27 2.42 -10.17 -0.75
CA ALA A 27 3.16 -9.39 0.23
C ALA A 27 4.06 -8.32 -0.41
N LYS A 28 4.70 -8.66 -1.53
CA LYS A 28 5.51 -7.71 -2.30
C LYS A 28 4.67 -6.60 -2.92
N GLU A 29 3.49 -6.93 -3.43
CA GLU A 29 2.55 -5.94 -3.96
C GLU A 29 2.07 -4.98 -2.86
N GLN A 30 1.65 -5.52 -1.71
CA GLN A 30 1.24 -4.71 -0.55
C GLN A 30 2.37 -3.80 -0.05
N LEU A 31 3.60 -4.32 0.01
CA LEU A 31 4.78 -3.55 0.37
C LEU A 31 5.06 -2.42 -0.64
N ASN A 32 5.01 -2.72 -1.94
CA ASN A 32 5.21 -1.74 -3.00
C ASN A 32 4.17 -0.62 -2.92
N ASN A 33 2.89 -0.99 -2.78
CA ASN A 33 1.79 -0.03 -2.70
C ASN A 33 1.96 0.90 -1.51
N ALA A 34 2.29 0.36 -0.34
CA ALA A 34 2.51 1.17 0.85
C ALA A 34 3.72 2.11 0.71
N ILE A 35 4.86 1.64 0.18
CA ILE A 35 6.05 2.49 -0.01
C ILE A 35 5.75 3.64 -0.95
N VAL A 36 5.19 3.37 -2.13
CA VAL A 36 4.93 4.40 -3.13
C VAL A 36 3.94 5.44 -2.59
N LEU A 37 2.91 5.03 -1.85
CA LEU A 37 1.97 5.97 -1.24
C LEU A 37 2.63 6.85 -0.17
N LEU A 38 3.49 6.27 0.68
CA LEU A 38 4.25 7.04 1.67
C LEU A 38 5.20 8.04 1.00
N GLU A 39 5.89 7.65 -0.07
CA GLU A 39 6.77 8.53 -0.86
C GLU A 39 5.98 9.66 -1.54
N LYS A 40 4.74 9.39 -1.95
CA LYS A 40 3.80 10.37 -2.50
C LYS A 40 3.18 11.28 -1.43
N GLY A 41 3.58 11.17 -0.16
CA GLY A 41 3.13 12.02 0.92
C GLY A 41 1.81 11.59 1.59
N TYR A 42 1.28 10.41 1.27
CA TYR A 42 0.12 9.88 1.97
C TYR A 42 0.50 9.43 3.39
N GLY A 43 -0.39 9.67 4.35
CA GLY A 43 -0.22 9.31 5.74
C GLY A 43 -0.53 7.83 5.99
N LYS A 44 0.15 7.24 6.98
CA LYS A 44 0.04 5.80 7.31
C LYS A 44 -1.38 5.29 7.64
N TYR A 45 -2.32 6.18 7.96
CA TYR A 45 -3.72 5.83 8.27
C TYR A 45 -4.68 6.07 7.10
N GLU A 46 -4.19 6.47 5.93
CA GLU A 46 -5.00 6.57 4.72
C GLU A 46 -5.21 5.18 4.11
N GLU A 47 -6.37 5.00 3.48
CA GLU A 47 -6.82 3.72 2.91
C GLU A 47 -6.19 3.47 1.53
N VAL A 48 -5.76 2.23 1.28
CA VAL A 48 -5.08 1.83 0.05
C VAL A 48 -6.09 1.50 -1.06
N GLU A 49 -7.12 0.68 -0.80
CA GLU A 49 -8.05 0.24 -1.84
C GLU A 49 -8.74 1.39 -2.58
N PRO A 50 -9.26 2.45 -1.93
CA PRO A 50 -9.93 3.53 -2.65
C PRO A 50 -9.02 4.23 -3.67
N LEU A 51 -7.72 4.31 -3.38
CA LEU A 51 -6.73 4.89 -4.30
C LEU A 51 -6.47 3.94 -5.48
N LEU A 52 -6.31 2.64 -5.21
CA LEU A 52 -6.10 1.65 -6.27
C LEU A 52 -7.34 1.46 -7.15
N GLU A 53 -8.55 1.52 -6.59
CA GLU A 53 -9.80 1.48 -7.34
C GLU A 53 -9.94 2.71 -8.25
N LYS A 54 -9.56 3.89 -7.77
CA LYS A 54 -9.66 5.14 -8.52
C LYS A 54 -8.62 5.25 -9.64
N TYR A 55 -7.38 4.82 -9.39
CA TYR A 55 -6.25 5.06 -10.30
C TYR A 55 -5.74 3.78 -10.99
N GLY A 56 -6.26 2.61 -10.64
CA GLY A 56 -5.93 1.30 -11.21
C GLY A 56 -4.59 0.71 -10.76
N SER A 57 -3.63 1.56 -10.40
CA SER A 57 -2.30 1.16 -9.93
C SER A 57 -1.73 2.25 -9.02
N VAL A 58 -0.88 1.86 -8.07
CA VAL A 58 -0.21 2.80 -7.16
C VAL A 58 0.64 3.82 -7.91
N GLU A 59 1.20 3.45 -9.07
CA GLU A 59 2.01 4.34 -9.92
C GLU A 59 1.20 5.52 -10.45
N ASN A 60 -0.10 5.32 -10.70
CA ASN A 60 -1.00 6.34 -11.24
C ASN A 60 -1.59 7.26 -10.17
N VAL A 61 -1.43 6.94 -8.89
CA VAL A 61 -1.87 7.80 -7.78
C VAL A 61 -1.06 9.10 -7.83
N PRO A 62 -1.67 10.29 -7.85
CA PRO A 62 -0.91 11.54 -7.82
C PRO A 62 -0.20 11.73 -6.48
N GLU A 63 0.81 12.59 -6.41
CA GLU A 63 1.34 13.06 -5.13
C GLU A 63 0.23 13.73 -4.32
N LYS A 64 0.25 13.53 -3.00
CA LYS A 64 -0.67 14.20 -2.10
C LYS A 64 -0.35 15.69 -2.15
N PRO A 65 -1.34 16.57 -2.42
CA PRO A 65 -1.10 18.00 -2.39
C PRO A 65 -0.51 18.34 -1.02
N GLY A 66 0.68 18.97 -1.01
CA GLY A 66 1.34 19.38 0.21
C GLY A 66 0.38 20.24 1.03
N GLU A 67 0.23 19.91 2.31
CA GLU A 67 -0.34 20.85 3.27
C GLU A 67 0.73 21.93 3.50
N ASP A 68 0.77 22.95 2.64
CA ASP A 68 1.47 24.22 2.89
C ASP A 68 0.78 25.01 4.03
#